data_AF-A0A6I0DXU1-F1
#
_entry.id   AF-A0A6I0DXU1-F1
#
_cell.length_a   1.000
_cell.length_b   1.000
_cell.length_c   1.000
_cell.angle_alpha   90.00
_cell.angle_beta   90.00
_cell.angle_gamma   90.00
#
_symmetry.space_group_name_H-M   'P 1'
#
loop_
_entity.id
_entity.type
_entity.pdbx_description
1 polymer ?
#
loop_
_entity_poly.entity_id
_entity_poly.type
_entity_poly.pdbx_seq_one_letter_code
_entity_poly.pdbx_strand_id
1 'polypeptide(L)' 'MKKFLLYFAILLIAQVVFSQTPSGFSYQAVLRDAEGKVLINQTLSLRVSLTNSDGSTSYYSEVHSASSNDFGIIN' A
#
# COMPACT_ATOMS: atom_id res chain seq x y z
N MET A 1 -33.33 -21.74 25.10
CA MET A 1 -31.92 -21.41 25.45
C MET A 1 -30.97 -21.56 24.27
N LYS A 2 -30.96 -22.68 23.52
CA LYS A 2 -30.08 -22.89 22.36
C LYS A 2 -30.19 -21.79 21.27
N LYS A 3 -31.41 -21.32 20.98
CA LYS A 3 -31.64 -20.21 20.02
C LYS A 3 -31.05 -18.87 20.48
N PHE A 4 -31.17 -18.57 21.78
CA PHE A 4 -30.61 -17.34 22.36
C PHE A 4 -29.08 -17.34 22.29
N LEU A 5 -28.45 -18.48 22.61
CA LEU A 5 -27.01 -18.65 22.50
C LEU A 5 -26.52 -18.47 21.04
N LEU A 6 -27.30 -18.95 20.08
CA LEU A 6 -26.98 -18.82 18.66
C LEU A 6 -27.08 -17.37 18.17
N TYR A 7 -28.10 -16.62 18.58
CA TYR A 7 -28.19 -15.18 18.29
C TYR A 7 -27.06 -14.39 18.92
N PHE A 8 -26.70 -14.70 20.17
CA PHE A 8 -25.58 -14.05 20.86
C PHE A 8 -24.24 -14.33 20.16
N ALA A 9 -24.03 -15.56 19.69
CA ALA A 9 -22.83 -15.91 18.92
C ALA A 9 -22.75 -15.15 17.59
N ILE A 10 -23.86 -15.02 16.86
CA ILE A 10 -23.91 -14.24 15.61
C ILE A 10 -23.60 -12.76 15.87
N LEU A 11 -24.13 -12.20 16.95
CA LEU A 11 -23.87 -10.81 17.34
C LEU A 11 -22.38 -10.56 17.65
N LEU A 12 -21.72 -11.51 18.32
CA LEU A 12 -20.29 -11.45 18.60
C LEU A 12 -19.44 -11.53 17.33
N ILE A 13 -19.80 -12.40 16.38
CA ILE A 13 -19.08 -12.53 15.11
C ILE A 13 -19.17 -11.23 14.31
N ALA A 14 -20.32 -10.57 14.30
CA ALA A 14 -20.50 -9.30 13.59
C ALA A 14 -19.59 -8.17 14.09
N GLN A 15 -19.09 -8.23 15.32
CA GLN A 15 -18.14 -7.24 15.86
C GLN A 15 -16.69 -7.45 15.38
N VAL A 16 -16.37 -8.61 14.80
CA VAL A 16 -15.00 -8.99 14.41
C VAL A 16 -14.83 -9.01 12.89
N VAL A 17 -15.92 -9.00 12.12
CA VAL A 17 -15.86 -8.93 10.65
C VAL A 17 -15.62 -7.48 10.22
N PHE A 18 -14.36 -7.06 10.24
CA PHE A 18 -13.93 -5.81 9.62
C PHE A 18 -13.69 -6.04 8.12
N SER A 19 -14.42 -5.31 7.26
CA SER A 19 -14.07 -5.20 5.84
C SER A 19 -12.91 -4.21 5.71
N GLN A 20 -11.71 -4.63 6.11
CA GLN A 20 -10.52 -3.79 5.95
C GLN A 20 -10.12 -3.74 4.47
N THR A 21 -10.10 -2.54 3.90
CA THR A 21 -9.54 -2.31 2.58
C THR A 21 -8.04 -2.61 2.60
N PRO A 22 -7.44 -3.11 1.52
CA PRO A 22 -5.99 -3.32 1.46
C PRO A 22 -5.24 -2.05 1.85
N SER A 23 -4.27 -2.19 2.76
CA SER A 23 -3.38 -1.10 3.16
C SER A 23 -2.30 -0.90 2.09
N GLY A 24 -2.68 -0.33 0.96
CA GLY A 24 -1.79 -0.04 -0.18
C GLY A 24 -2.26 -0.63 -1.49
N PHE A 25 -1.41 -0.51 -2.51
CA PHE A 25 -1.67 -1.00 -3.86
C PHE A 25 -0.37 -1.51 -4.49
N SER A 26 -0.50 -2.45 -5.43
CA SER A 26 0.67 -2.95 -6.17
C SER A 26 1.16 -1.90 -7.16
N TYR A 27 2.46 -1.65 -7.15
CA TYR A 27 3.12 -0.78 -8.11
C TYR A 27 4.43 -1.43 -8.57
N GLN A 28 4.90 -1.02 -9.74
CA GLN A 28 6.24 -1.30 -10.20
C GLN A 28 6.79 0.00 -10.79
N ALA A 29 8.04 0.33 -10.46
CA ALA A 29 8.68 1.55 -10.91
C ALA A 29 10.03 1.26 -11.55
N VAL A 30 10.47 2.13 -12.47
CA VAL A 30 11.81 2.07 -13.07
C VAL A 30 12.52 3.38 -12.76
N LEU A 31 13.69 3.31 -12.13
CA LEU A 31 14.48 4.50 -11.82
C LEU A 31 15.31 4.95 -13.00
N ARG A 32 15.24 6.25 -13.26
CA ARG A 32 16.01 6.95 -14.28
C ARG A 32 16.57 8.25 -13.73
N ASP A 33 17.74 8.64 -14.21
CA ASP A 33 18.30 9.98 -13.98
C ASP A 33 17.67 11.03 -14.92
N ALA A 34 18.16 12.28 -14.84
CA ALA A 34 17.67 13.40 -15.64
C ALA A 34 17.92 13.20 -17.14
N GLU A 35 18.93 12.42 -17.50
CA GLU A 35 19.28 12.06 -18.88
C GLU A 35 18.49 10.83 -19.38
N GLY A 36 17.64 10.24 -18.53
CA GLY A 36 16.81 9.08 -18.85
C GLY A 36 17.52 7.73 -18.75
N LYS A 37 18.78 7.71 -18.27
CA LYS A 37 19.55 6.49 -18.07
C LYS A 37 19.08 5.77 -16.81
N VAL A 38 19.00 4.44 -16.92
CA VAL A 38 18.50 3.56 -15.86
C VAL A 38 19.47 3.54 -14.68
N LEU A 39 18.93 3.73 -13.48
CA LEU A 39 19.67 3.63 -12.22
C LEU A 39 19.58 2.21 -11.66
N ILE A 40 20.61 1.42 -11.91
CA ILE A 40 20.72 0.02 -11.49
C ILE A 40 21.30 -0.12 -10.09
N ASN A 41 20.90 -1.16 -9.35
CA ASN A 41 21.47 -1.55 -8.06
C ASN A 41 21.55 -0.41 -7.02
N GLN A 42 20.57 0.49 -7.02
CA GLN A 42 20.52 1.62 -6.11
C GLN A 42 19.53 1.41 -4.97
N THR A 43 20.02 1.57 -3.75
CA THR A 43 19.22 1.56 -2.53
C THR A 43 18.66 2.94 -2.24
N LEU A 44 17.37 3.03 -1.97
CA LEU A 44 16.66 4.28 -1.73
C LEU A 44 15.40 4.10 -0.88
N SER A 45 14.84 5.23 -0.47
CA SER A 45 13.52 5.31 0.13
C SER A 45 12.53 5.89 -0.88
N LEU A 46 11.51 5.12 -1.24
CA LEU A 46 10.44 5.51 -2.14
C LEU A 46 9.23 5.91 -1.31
N ARG A 47 8.72 7.13 -1.53
CA ARG A 47 7.42 7.55 -1.00
C ARG A 47 6.39 7.56 -2.11
N VAL A 48 5.28 6.87 -1.89
CA VAL A 48 4.12 6.89 -2.79
C VAL A 48 2.98 7.59 -2.06
N SER A 49 2.34 8.56 -2.71
CA SER A 49 1.25 9.33 -2.11
C SER A 49 0.10 9.50 -3.09
N LEU A 50 -1.13 9.39 -2.60
CA LEU A 50 -2.34 9.74 -3.34
C LEU A 50 -2.82 11.10 -2.86
N THR A 51 -2.79 12.09 -3.74
CA THR A 51 -3.20 13.46 -3.41
C THR A 51 -4.40 13.88 -4.24
N ASN A 52 -5.05 14.97 -3.83
CA ASN A 52 -5.95 15.69 -4.72
C ASN A 52 -5.19 16.34 -5.90
N SER A 53 -5.94 16.92 -6.84
CA SER A 53 -5.41 17.46 -8.10
C SER A 53 -4.36 18.55 -7.94
N ASP A 54 -4.46 19.36 -6.89
CA ASP A 54 -3.53 20.46 -6.60
C ASP A 54 -2.42 20.04 -5.61
N GLY A 55 -2.42 18.81 -5.13
CA GLY A 55 -1.42 18.27 -4.20
C GLY A 55 -1.54 18.76 -2.76
N SER A 56 -2.54 19.58 -2.42
CA SER A 56 -2.69 20.16 -1.08
C SER A 56 -3.16 19.16 -0.02
N THR A 57 -3.89 18.12 -0.43
CA THR A 57 -4.45 17.10 0.47
C THR A 57 -3.90 15.73 0.10
N SER A 58 -3.25 15.05 1.05
CA SER A 58 -2.82 13.66 0.92
C SER A 58 -3.83 12.72 1.57
N TYR A 59 -4.42 11.84 0.76
CA TYR A 59 -5.37 10.82 1.20
C TYR A 59 -4.67 9.52 1.62
N TYR A 60 -3.47 9.30 1.12
CA TYR A 60 -2.67 8.11 1.40
C TYR A 60 -1.20 8.42 1.22
N SER A 61 -0.35 7.88 2.10
CA SER A 61 1.10 7.92 1.93
C SER A 61 1.73 6.67 2.53
N GLU A 62 2.66 6.10 1.78
CA GLU A 62 3.48 4.98 2.21
C GLU A 62 4.96 5.27 1.90
N VAL A 63 5.85 4.65 2.67
CA VAL A 63 7.29 4.77 2.50
C VAL A 63 7.90 3.38 2.49
N HIS A 64 8.64 3.08 1.44
CA HIS A 64 9.26 1.78 1.20
C HIS A 64 10.77 1.95 1.07
N SER A 65 11.52 1.14 1.79
CA SER A 65 12.96 0.99 1.54
C SER A 65 13.13 -0.08 0.47
N ALA A 66 13.67 0.31 -0.68
CA ALA A 66 13.77 -0.56 -1.85
C ALA A 66 15.14 -0.43 -2.52
N SER A 67 15.50 -1.46 -3.29
CA SER A 67 16.69 -1.45 -4.15
C SER A 67 16.27 -1.80 -5.57
N SER A 68 16.77 -1.03 -6.54
CA SER A 68 16.54 -1.33 -7.95
C SER A 68 17.38 -2.53 -8.42
N ASN A 69 16.88 -3.31 -9.37
CA ASN A 69 17.63 -4.43 -9.96
C ASN A 69 18.56 -3.97 -11.11
N ASP A 70 19.15 -4.92 -11.85
CA ASP A 70 20.03 -4.68 -13.01
C ASP A 70 19.32 -3.99 -14.20
N PHE A 71 17.98 -3.87 -14.15
CA PHE A 71 17.16 -3.14 -15.10
C PHE A 71 16.57 -1.86 -14.50
N GLY A 72 17.01 -1.48 -13.29
CA GLY A 72 16.52 -0.32 -12.54
C GLY A 72 15.08 -0.45 -12.05
N ILE A 73 14.52 -1.66 -12.00
CA ILE A 73 13.15 -1.92 -11.58
C ILE A 73 13.08 -2.05 -10.05
N ILE A 74 12.08 -1.41 -9.44
CA ILE A 74 11.62 -1.63 -8.05
C ILE A 74 10.28 -2.36 -8.10
N ASN A 75 10.16 -3.40 -7.26
CA ASN A 75 8.91 -4.12 -6.98
C ASN A 75 8.41 -3.84 -5.57
#